data_AF-A0A6N4X396-F1
#
_entry.id   AF-A0A6N4X396-F1
#
_cell.length_a   1.000
_cell.length_b   1.000
_cell.length_c   1.000
_cell.angle_alpha   90.00
_cell.angle_beta   90.00
_cell.angle_gamma   90.00
#
_symmetry.space_group_name_H-M   'P 1'
#
loop_
_entity.id
_entity.type
_entity.pdbx_description
1 polymer ?
#
loop_
_entity_poly.entity_id
_entity_poly.type
_entity_poly.pdbx_seq_one_letter_code
_entity_poly.pdbx_strand_id
1 'polypeptide(L)'
;MANFIVNLLILIIVFILRDEELRNVMGFIYLFQYGWFIYLTNKTNKYKVLTQYLKPSFLIVTYVCINCGIGSFTLDGEYGILKHMIRIFNTAENFNLANAYLLFCNYIVYEVGNYFTYKYRKFNFEKSYEKLKIKKSVLVLAILVFLIFSFIEFDLSFVGGVGSFSYLPKVVSFIFILIYLSSNKVNFRIIYYFISLIVFALVSYESKREIIFILVIVVFIENVYNPIKFSINLKSILLGTFAFSVFFFFIIVSSINRGYGSYDTNNIIDAVKYIPDYVSSDLFKDAVAENFEVNAVYGNALNAADLYMSDKQETLYGETFLKALFVPIPRQVFDYKPDSMIQLYSPLVYTGKDFYITFPVLVYSELLWNFGIFFFIGLILIVYVLEKIFYSNYFNLNKKLSLKLILGLVVYTIFLQFVRGSGLDILVTYVIISIPFISLFITVNRLKI
;
A
#
# COMPACT_ATOMS: atom_id res chain seq x y z
N MET A 1 7.64 -27.57 -3.07
CA MET A 1 6.85 -28.49 -3.89
C MET A 1 5.35 -28.24 -3.74
N ALA A 2 4.75 -28.40 -2.55
CA ALA A 2 3.30 -28.16 -2.37
C ALA A 2 2.81 -26.76 -2.82
N ASN A 3 3.56 -25.68 -2.52
CA ASN A 3 3.17 -24.33 -2.94
C ASN A 3 3.12 -24.17 -4.47
N PHE A 4 4.13 -24.69 -5.16
CA PHE A 4 4.20 -24.68 -6.63
C PHE A 4 3.04 -25.46 -7.24
N ILE A 5 2.73 -26.65 -6.73
CA ILE A 5 1.63 -27.49 -7.24
C ILE A 5 0.28 -26.76 -7.10
N VAL A 6 -0.01 -26.18 -5.93
CA VAL A 6 -1.29 -25.47 -5.73
C VAL A 6 -1.41 -24.27 -6.66
N ASN A 7 -0.36 -23.47 -6.82
CA ASN A 7 -0.40 -22.32 -7.74
C ASN A 7 -0.47 -22.75 -9.21
N LEU A 8 0.19 -23.85 -9.59
CA LEU A 8 0.08 -24.41 -10.93
C LEU A 8 -1.36 -24.89 -11.21
N LEU A 9 -2.01 -25.56 -10.26
CA LEU A 9 -3.42 -25.96 -10.38
C LEU A 9 -4.34 -24.76 -10.51
N ILE A 10 -4.11 -23.69 -9.73
CA ILE A 10 -4.85 -22.43 -9.86
C ILE A 10 -4.72 -21.87 -11.28
N LEU A 11 -3.51 -21.80 -11.83
CA LEU A 11 -3.28 -21.32 -13.19
C LEU A 11 -3.94 -22.21 -14.25
N ILE A 12 -3.89 -23.54 -14.07
CA ILE A 12 -4.57 -24.49 -14.97
C ILE A 12 -6.07 -24.26 -14.96
N ILE A 13 -6.69 -24.07 -13.78
CA ILE A 13 -8.13 -23.79 -13.67
C ILE A 13 -8.50 -22.52 -14.46
N VAL A 14 -7.68 -21.47 -14.37
CA VAL A 14 -7.90 -20.22 -15.11
C VAL A 14 -7.89 -20.42 -16.63
N PHE A 15 -7.09 -21.35 -17.16
CA PHE A 15 -7.04 -21.65 -18.59
C PHE A 15 -8.09 -22.66 -19.06
N ILE A 16 -8.65 -23.48 -18.17
CA ILE A 16 -9.66 -24.49 -18.53
C ILE A 16 -11.07 -23.89 -18.56
N LEU A 17 -11.37 -22.98 -17.64
CA LEU A 17 -12.70 -22.36 -17.57
C LEU A 17 -12.93 -21.42 -18.74
N ARG A 18 -14.18 -21.37 -19.22
CA ARG A 18 -14.61 -20.36 -20.19
C ARG A 18 -14.68 -18.99 -19.50
N ASP A 19 -14.46 -17.91 -20.24
CA ASP A 19 -14.39 -16.55 -19.68
C ASP A 19 -15.62 -16.18 -18.83
N GLU A 20 -16.83 -16.52 -19.29
CA GLU A 20 -18.08 -16.29 -18.52
C GLU A 20 -18.07 -17.03 -17.18
N GLU A 21 -17.65 -18.29 -17.16
CA GLU A 21 -17.54 -19.09 -15.94
C GLU A 21 -16.43 -18.55 -15.04
N LEU A 22 -15.29 -18.15 -15.63
CA LEU A 22 -14.15 -17.63 -14.91
C LEU A 22 -14.50 -16.33 -14.17
N ARG A 23 -15.22 -15.41 -14.82
CA ARG A 23 -15.66 -14.12 -14.22
C ARG A 23 -16.40 -14.31 -12.91
N ASN A 24 -17.30 -15.29 -12.85
CA ASN A 24 -18.09 -15.62 -11.67
C ASN A 24 -17.26 -16.20 -10.51
N VAL A 25 -16.13 -16.88 -10.83
CA VAL A 25 -15.32 -17.59 -9.81
C VAL A 25 -13.99 -16.93 -9.50
N MET A 26 -13.57 -15.92 -10.28
CA MET A 26 -12.25 -15.29 -10.15
C MET A 26 -12.03 -14.68 -8.76
N GLY A 27 -13.06 -14.06 -8.18
CA GLY A 27 -13.02 -13.57 -6.81
C GLY A 27 -12.63 -14.64 -5.79
N PHE A 28 -13.21 -15.83 -5.90
CA PHE A 28 -12.88 -16.97 -5.04
C PHE A 28 -11.46 -17.48 -5.27
N ILE A 29 -10.97 -17.49 -6.51
CA ILE A 29 -9.61 -17.95 -6.83
C ILE A 29 -8.56 -17.05 -6.15
N TYR A 30 -8.71 -15.72 -6.22
CA TYR A 30 -7.79 -14.79 -5.54
C TYR A 30 -7.82 -14.96 -4.01
N LEU A 31 -9.02 -15.07 -3.42
CA LEU A 31 -9.15 -15.27 -1.98
C LEU A 31 -8.63 -16.64 -1.53
N PHE A 32 -8.77 -17.67 -2.35
CA PHE A 32 -8.19 -18.98 -2.10
C PHE A 32 -6.66 -18.93 -2.13
N GLN A 33 -6.06 -18.28 -3.14
CA GLN A 33 -4.62 -18.07 -3.21
C GLN A 33 -4.10 -17.32 -1.98
N TYR A 34 -4.83 -16.30 -1.52
CA TYR A 34 -4.51 -15.57 -0.30
C TYR A 34 -4.60 -16.45 0.96
N GLY A 35 -5.69 -17.19 1.13
CA GLY A 35 -5.86 -18.13 2.24
C GLY A 35 -4.74 -19.18 2.28
N TRP A 36 -4.29 -19.65 1.12
CA TRP A 36 -3.16 -20.55 0.99
C TRP A 36 -1.83 -19.90 1.44
N PHE A 37 -1.56 -18.65 1.06
CA PHE A 37 -0.38 -17.92 1.54
C PHE A 37 -0.42 -17.64 3.04
N ILE A 38 -1.60 -17.34 3.61
CA ILE A 38 -1.79 -17.24 5.07
C ILE A 38 -1.45 -18.58 5.73
N TYR A 39 -1.96 -19.69 5.22
CA TYR A 39 -1.69 -21.03 5.74
C TYR A 39 -0.19 -21.35 5.73
N LEU A 40 0.50 -21.11 4.62
CA LEU A 40 1.94 -21.35 4.50
C LEU A 40 2.77 -20.44 5.42
N THR A 41 2.37 -19.17 5.56
CA THR A 41 3.04 -18.22 6.46
C THR A 41 2.87 -18.65 7.91
N ASN A 42 1.68 -19.08 8.33
CA ASN A 42 1.45 -19.66 9.66
C ASN A 42 2.32 -20.91 9.90
N LYS A 43 2.37 -21.82 8.93
CA LYS A 43 3.12 -23.07 9.03
C LYS A 43 4.63 -22.83 9.16
N THR A 44 5.15 -21.81 8.49
CA THR A 44 6.58 -21.46 8.53
C THR A 44 6.94 -20.56 9.73
N ASN A 45 5.98 -19.81 10.27
CA ASN A 45 6.15 -18.93 11.44
C ASN A 45 6.16 -19.70 12.78
N LYS A 46 7.20 -20.50 13.01
CA LYS A 46 7.38 -21.31 14.24
C LYS A 46 7.20 -20.50 15.53
N TYR A 47 7.65 -19.25 15.54
CA TYR A 47 7.64 -18.38 16.73
C TYR A 47 6.38 -17.53 16.86
N LYS A 48 5.42 -17.65 15.92
CA LYS A 48 4.15 -16.91 15.93
C LYS A 48 4.37 -15.39 16.05
N VAL A 49 5.42 -14.86 15.42
CA VAL A 49 5.77 -13.44 15.51
C VAL A 49 5.07 -12.67 14.39
N LEU A 50 4.42 -11.56 14.73
CA LEU A 50 3.67 -10.73 13.78
C LEU A 50 4.56 -10.19 12.65
N THR A 51 5.87 -9.98 12.87
CA THR A 51 6.84 -9.54 11.86
C THR A 51 6.75 -10.33 10.56
N GLN A 52 6.39 -11.62 10.60
CA GLN A 52 6.30 -12.44 9.38
C GLN A 52 5.18 -11.99 8.43
N TYR A 53 4.13 -11.37 8.96
CA TYR A 53 3.00 -10.80 8.22
C TYR A 53 3.22 -9.35 7.79
N LEU A 54 4.27 -8.70 8.30
CA LEU A 54 4.62 -7.32 7.99
C LEU A 54 5.66 -7.22 6.87
N LYS A 55 6.08 -8.34 6.28
CA LYS A 55 7.05 -8.30 5.19
C LYS A 55 6.45 -7.66 3.95
N PRO A 56 7.22 -6.91 3.15
CA PRO A 56 6.76 -6.36 1.89
C PRO A 56 6.07 -7.39 1.01
N SER A 57 6.64 -8.58 0.83
CA SER A 57 6.03 -9.62 -0.01
C SER A 57 4.64 -10.02 0.48
N PHE A 58 4.46 -10.19 1.80
CA PHE A 58 3.19 -10.60 2.38
C PHE A 58 2.15 -9.48 2.30
N LEU A 59 2.57 -8.23 2.53
CA LEU A 59 1.70 -7.06 2.41
C LEU A 59 1.28 -6.81 0.96
N ILE A 60 2.18 -7.02 -0.02
CA ILE A 60 1.86 -6.94 -1.46
C ILE A 60 0.82 -7.98 -1.84
N VAL A 61 1.04 -9.26 -1.55
CA VAL A 61 0.06 -10.30 -1.92
C VAL A 61 -1.25 -10.14 -1.16
N THR A 62 -1.22 -9.69 0.10
CA THR A 62 -2.43 -9.34 0.85
C THR A 62 -3.20 -8.23 0.13
N TYR A 63 -2.51 -7.16 -0.24
CA TYR A 63 -3.11 -6.02 -0.92
C TYR A 63 -3.72 -6.45 -2.27
N VAL A 64 -2.96 -7.15 -3.12
CA VAL A 64 -3.43 -7.55 -4.44
C VAL A 64 -4.55 -8.59 -4.35
N CYS A 65 -4.39 -9.67 -3.59
CA CYS A 65 -5.41 -10.71 -3.55
C CYS A 65 -6.73 -10.22 -2.92
N ILE A 66 -6.69 -9.35 -1.91
CA ILE A 66 -7.93 -8.78 -1.33
C ILE A 66 -8.58 -7.84 -2.34
N ASN A 67 -7.82 -6.91 -2.96
CA ASN A 67 -8.40 -5.96 -3.91
C ASN A 67 -8.89 -6.64 -5.18
N CYS A 68 -8.17 -7.61 -5.74
CA CYS A 68 -8.61 -8.37 -6.92
C CYS A 68 -9.74 -9.35 -6.57
N GLY A 69 -9.70 -9.98 -5.40
CA GLY A 69 -10.75 -10.90 -4.94
C GLY A 69 -12.09 -10.19 -4.73
N ILE A 70 -12.10 -9.14 -3.90
CA ILE A 70 -13.30 -8.33 -3.66
C ILE A 70 -13.67 -7.55 -4.93
N GLY A 71 -12.68 -7.00 -5.64
CA GLY A 71 -12.86 -6.28 -6.89
C GLY A 71 -13.60 -7.10 -7.94
N SER A 72 -13.24 -8.38 -8.09
CA SER A 72 -13.95 -9.29 -8.99
C SER A 72 -15.41 -9.47 -8.60
N PHE A 73 -15.72 -9.68 -7.31
CA PHE A 73 -17.12 -9.77 -6.87
C PHE A 73 -17.88 -8.46 -7.07
N THR A 74 -17.23 -7.32 -6.90
CA THR A 74 -17.88 -6.02 -7.13
C THR A 74 -18.16 -5.78 -8.60
N LEU A 75 -17.23 -6.09 -9.51
CA LEU A 75 -17.43 -5.87 -10.94
C LEU A 75 -18.43 -6.87 -11.54
N ASP A 76 -18.39 -8.13 -11.10
CA ASP A 76 -19.36 -9.17 -11.47
C ASP A 76 -20.79 -8.83 -11.02
N GLY A 77 -20.93 -8.29 -9.80
CA GLY A 77 -22.20 -7.78 -9.30
C GLY A 77 -22.62 -6.40 -9.82
N GLU A 78 -21.90 -5.84 -10.81
CA GLU A 78 -22.10 -4.51 -11.39
C GLU A 78 -22.07 -3.34 -10.39
N TYR A 79 -21.36 -3.53 -9.27
CA TYR A 79 -21.20 -2.54 -8.21
C TYR A 79 -20.04 -1.57 -8.50
N GLY A 80 -20.34 -0.28 -8.38
CA GLY A 80 -19.40 0.83 -8.57
C GLY A 80 -20.07 2.02 -9.22
N ILE A 81 -19.63 3.23 -8.83
CA ILE A 81 -20.15 4.48 -9.37
C ILE A 81 -19.64 4.69 -10.80
N LEU A 82 -18.34 4.44 -11.01
CA LEU A 82 -17.71 4.52 -12.33
C LEU A 82 -17.99 3.25 -13.14
N LYS A 83 -19.08 3.25 -13.92
CA LYS A 83 -19.48 2.12 -14.76
C LYS A 83 -18.44 1.73 -15.83
N HIS A 84 -17.44 2.57 -16.09
CA HIS A 84 -16.32 2.27 -16.98
C HIS A 84 -15.57 0.98 -16.59
N MET A 85 -15.35 0.73 -15.29
CA MET A 85 -14.63 -0.46 -14.82
C MET A 85 -15.41 -1.74 -15.05
N ILE A 86 -16.75 -1.66 -14.95
CA ILE A 86 -17.65 -2.79 -15.22
C ILE A 86 -17.62 -3.13 -16.72
N ARG A 87 -17.66 -2.11 -17.58
CA ARG A 87 -17.52 -2.30 -19.03
C ARG A 87 -16.18 -2.97 -19.36
N ILE A 88 -15.08 -2.43 -18.84
CA ILE A 88 -13.73 -2.97 -19.00
C ILE A 88 -13.68 -4.44 -18.59
N PHE A 89 -14.24 -4.76 -17.42
CA PHE A 89 -14.33 -6.13 -16.95
C PHE A 89 -15.02 -6.97 -18.02
N ASN A 90 -16.28 -6.67 -18.35
CA ASN A 90 -17.10 -7.45 -19.28
C ASN A 90 -16.53 -7.59 -20.70
N THR A 91 -15.74 -6.63 -21.18
CA THR A 91 -15.23 -6.62 -22.56
C THR A 91 -13.77 -7.01 -22.71
N ALA A 92 -13.06 -7.36 -21.62
CA ALA A 92 -11.66 -7.79 -21.70
C ALA A 92 -11.51 -9.01 -22.63
N GLU A 93 -10.65 -8.91 -23.64
CA GLU A 93 -10.47 -9.92 -24.70
C GLU A 93 -9.61 -11.09 -24.22
N ASN A 94 -8.61 -10.81 -23.41
CA ASN A 94 -7.62 -11.74 -22.87
C ASN A 94 -7.84 -11.98 -21.37
N PHE A 95 -9.10 -12.08 -20.93
CA PHE A 95 -9.47 -12.13 -19.52
C PHE A 95 -8.74 -13.25 -18.74
N ASN A 96 -8.64 -14.45 -19.31
CA ASN A 96 -7.98 -15.59 -18.69
C ASN A 96 -6.46 -15.35 -18.57
N LEU A 97 -5.83 -14.86 -19.64
CA LEU A 97 -4.38 -14.63 -19.69
C LEU A 97 -3.96 -13.50 -18.73
N ALA A 98 -4.74 -12.41 -18.69
CA ALA A 98 -4.52 -11.30 -17.77
C ALA A 98 -4.61 -11.75 -16.30
N ASN A 99 -5.61 -12.55 -15.94
CA ASN A 99 -5.73 -13.08 -14.58
C ASN A 99 -4.66 -14.12 -14.25
N ALA A 100 -4.31 -15.01 -15.18
CA ALA A 100 -3.20 -15.96 -15.00
C ALA A 100 -1.89 -15.22 -14.73
N TYR A 101 -1.64 -14.12 -15.46
CA TYR A 101 -0.50 -13.25 -15.24
C TYR A 101 -0.47 -12.65 -13.81
N LEU A 102 -1.59 -12.05 -13.36
CA LEU A 102 -1.67 -11.42 -12.02
C LEU A 102 -1.49 -12.45 -10.89
N LEU A 103 -2.10 -13.63 -11.01
CA LEU A 103 -1.93 -14.73 -10.05
C LEU A 103 -0.50 -15.26 -10.02
N PHE A 104 0.16 -15.33 -11.18
CA PHE A 104 1.56 -15.74 -11.25
C PHE A 104 2.50 -14.69 -10.64
N CYS A 105 2.20 -13.39 -10.79
CA CYS A 105 2.92 -12.33 -10.08
C CYS A 105 2.81 -12.49 -8.56
N ASN A 106 1.61 -12.78 -8.03
CA ASN A 106 1.41 -13.08 -6.60
C ASN A 106 2.27 -14.26 -6.13
N TYR A 107 2.34 -15.33 -6.93
CA TYR A 107 3.20 -16.47 -6.65
C TYR A 107 4.68 -16.08 -6.57
N ILE A 108 5.20 -15.34 -7.56
CA ILE A 108 6.60 -14.86 -7.60
C ILE A 108 6.90 -14.00 -6.36
N VAL A 109 6.05 -13.02 -6.06
CA VAL A 109 6.23 -12.13 -4.90
C VAL A 109 6.30 -12.94 -3.61
N TYR A 110 5.40 -13.90 -3.43
CA TYR A 110 5.39 -14.76 -2.25
C TYR A 110 6.67 -15.60 -2.13
N GLU A 111 7.16 -16.17 -3.23
CA GLU A 111 8.37 -17.00 -3.20
C GLU A 111 9.65 -16.19 -2.91
N VAL A 112 9.76 -14.96 -3.40
CA VAL A 112 10.85 -14.05 -3.00
C VAL A 112 10.81 -13.81 -1.49
N GLY A 113 9.63 -13.59 -0.92
CA GLY A 113 9.42 -13.48 0.51
C GLY A 113 9.84 -14.74 1.28
N ASN A 114 9.48 -15.93 0.78
CA ASN A 114 9.88 -17.22 1.37
C ASN A 114 11.40 -17.40 1.38
N TYR A 115 12.09 -17.00 0.30
CA TYR A 115 13.55 -17.02 0.24
C TYR A 115 14.17 -16.22 1.40
N PHE A 116 13.71 -14.99 1.65
CA PHE A 116 14.18 -14.18 2.77
C PHE A 116 13.78 -14.78 4.12
N THR A 117 12.58 -15.33 4.24
CA THR A 117 12.12 -16.05 5.43
C THR A 117 13.10 -17.14 5.82
N TYR A 118 13.48 -17.99 4.86
CA TYR A 118 14.42 -19.08 5.07
C TYR A 118 15.82 -18.58 5.40
N LYS A 119 16.31 -17.61 4.63
CA LYS A 119 17.63 -16.97 4.82
C LYS A 119 17.80 -16.38 6.22
N TYR A 120 16.75 -15.74 6.75
CA TYR A 120 16.79 -15.08 8.06
C TYR A 120 16.16 -15.90 9.20
N ARG A 121 15.69 -17.13 8.95
CA ARG A 121 15.06 -18.02 9.95
C ARG A 121 15.94 -18.33 11.15
N LYS A 122 17.27 -18.37 10.94
CA LYS A 122 18.27 -18.68 11.98
C LYS A 122 18.52 -17.53 12.96
N PHE A 123 18.07 -16.31 12.65
CA PHE A 123 18.21 -15.20 13.58
C PHE A 123 17.13 -15.34 14.64
N ASN A 124 17.53 -15.64 15.89
CA ASN A 124 16.61 -15.55 17.03
C ASN A 124 16.11 -14.10 17.12
N PHE A 125 14.84 -13.92 16.77
CA PHE A 125 14.06 -12.68 16.95
C PHE A 125 13.96 -12.26 18.44
N GLU A 126 14.53 -13.05 19.36
CA GLU A 126 14.54 -12.85 20.81
C GLU A 126 15.85 -12.26 21.37
N LYS A 127 16.89 -12.01 20.55
CA LYS A 127 18.13 -11.43 21.11
C LYS A 127 17.89 -10.00 21.58
N SER A 128 18.19 -9.75 22.86
CA SER A 128 18.21 -8.44 23.52
C SER A 128 19.35 -7.60 22.97
N TYR A 129 19.14 -7.00 21.82
CA TYR A 129 20.05 -5.99 21.31
C TYR A 129 19.92 -4.70 22.12
N GLU A 130 21.00 -3.92 22.23
CA GLU A 130 20.92 -2.58 22.82
C GLU A 130 19.89 -1.74 22.07
N LYS A 131 18.94 -1.17 22.81
CA LYS A 131 17.89 -0.37 22.19
C LYS A 131 18.50 0.91 21.62
N LEU A 132 18.09 1.26 20.41
CA LEU A 132 18.42 2.54 19.82
C LEU A 132 17.88 3.67 20.71
N LYS A 133 18.78 4.53 21.18
CA LYS A 133 18.46 5.65 22.05
C LYS A 133 18.27 6.92 21.21
N ILE A 134 17.09 7.52 21.33
CA ILE A 134 16.78 8.85 20.80
C ILE A 134 16.74 9.82 21.98
N LYS A 135 17.40 10.97 21.86
CA LYS A 135 17.40 12.01 22.89
C LYS A 135 16.04 12.71 22.99
N LYS A 136 15.70 13.22 24.19
CA LYS A 136 14.49 14.04 24.41
C LYS A 136 14.42 15.26 23.50
N SER A 137 15.55 15.92 23.22
CA SER A 137 15.61 17.06 22.30
C SER A 137 15.12 16.72 20.89
N VAL A 138 15.43 15.52 20.40
CA VAL A 138 14.96 15.03 19.10
C VAL A 138 13.47 14.74 19.12
N LEU A 139 12.93 14.22 20.22
CA LEU A 139 11.48 14.04 20.38
C LEU A 139 10.76 15.40 20.31
N VAL A 140 11.24 16.39 21.06
CA VAL A 140 10.66 17.74 21.06
C VAL A 140 10.71 18.34 19.66
N LEU A 141 11.85 18.25 18.98
CA LEU A 141 11.98 18.71 17.59
C LEU A 141 11.02 17.97 16.66
N ALA A 142 10.86 16.65 16.81
CA ALA A 142 9.95 15.86 15.98
C ALA A 142 8.49 16.27 16.19
N ILE A 143 8.07 16.52 17.43
CA ILE A 143 6.72 17.02 17.74
C ILE A 143 6.53 18.42 17.13
N LEU A 144 7.52 19.32 17.24
CA LEU A 144 7.44 20.66 16.66
C LEU A 144 7.33 20.60 15.13
N VAL A 145 8.20 19.86 14.45
CA VAL A 145 8.15 19.69 12.99
C VAL A 145 6.82 19.05 12.57
N PHE A 146 6.35 18.02 13.29
CA PHE A 146 5.06 17.39 13.04
C PHE A 146 3.90 18.39 13.12
N LEU A 147 3.86 19.22 14.15
CA LEU A 147 2.81 20.25 14.32
C LEU A 147 2.92 21.34 13.26
N ILE A 148 4.13 21.86 12.99
CA ILE A 148 4.36 22.91 11.98
C ILE A 148 3.82 22.45 10.61
N PHE A 149 4.24 21.28 10.13
CA PHE A 149 3.77 20.75 8.84
C PHE A 149 2.36 20.14 8.89
N SER A 150 1.70 20.17 10.05
CA SER A 150 0.26 19.89 10.15
C SER A 150 -0.59 21.13 9.88
N PHE A 151 -0.03 22.34 10.01
CA PHE A 151 -0.74 23.59 9.76
C PHE A 151 -0.17 24.40 8.59
N ILE A 152 1.05 24.08 8.14
CA ILE A 152 1.73 24.76 7.03
C ILE A 152 1.87 23.80 5.86
N GLU A 153 1.44 24.26 4.69
CA GLU A 153 1.65 23.58 3.42
C GLU A 153 3.09 23.78 2.93
N PHE A 154 3.73 22.67 2.59
CA PHE A 154 5.06 22.62 2.01
C PHE A 154 4.90 22.44 0.51
N ASP A 155 4.89 23.56 -0.19
CA ASP A 155 4.78 23.58 -1.64
C ASP A 155 6.17 23.50 -2.30
N LEU A 156 6.30 22.62 -3.29
CA LEU A 156 7.48 22.49 -4.15
C LEU A 156 7.17 22.85 -5.60
N SER A 157 6.12 23.65 -5.85
CA SER A 157 5.77 24.19 -7.17
C SER A 157 6.94 24.86 -7.88
N PHE A 158 7.84 25.51 -7.14
CA PHE A 158 9.04 26.14 -7.69
C PHE A 158 10.05 25.16 -8.35
N VAL A 159 9.99 23.86 -8.03
CA VAL A 159 10.75 22.80 -8.73
C VAL A 159 9.84 21.93 -9.62
N GLY A 160 8.63 22.41 -9.93
CA GLY A 160 7.66 21.69 -10.75
C GLY A 160 6.90 20.59 -9.99
N GLY A 161 6.88 20.63 -8.66
CA GLY A 161 6.02 19.77 -7.85
C GLY A 161 4.55 20.17 -7.95
N VAL A 162 3.64 19.20 -7.92
CA VAL A 162 2.20 19.43 -7.89
C VAL A 162 1.64 18.81 -6.61
N GLY A 163 0.93 19.61 -5.82
CA GLY A 163 0.35 19.19 -4.53
C GLY A 163 1.23 19.53 -3.31
N SER A 164 0.70 19.22 -2.13
CA SER A 164 1.38 19.49 -0.85
C SER A 164 2.36 18.38 -0.48
N PHE A 165 3.62 18.75 -0.25
CA PHE A 165 4.66 17.83 0.21
C PHE A 165 4.77 17.77 1.74
N SER A 166 3.86 18.42 2.47
CA SER A 166 3.82 18.42 3.95
C SER A 166 3.67 17.04 4.56
N TYR A 167 3.17 16.06 3.78
CA TYR A 167 3.09 14.67 4.21
C TYR A 167 4.43 14.09 4.67
N LEU A 168 5.52 14.41 3.96
CA LEU A 168 6.82 13.78 4.21
C LEU A 168 7.51 14.23 5.50
N PRO A 169 7.60 15.54 5.80
CA PRO A 169 8.06 15.99 7.11
C PRO A 169 7.25 15.37 8.26
N LYS A 170 5.93 15.24 8.09
CA LYS A 170 5.05 14.59 9.08
C LYS A 170 5.41 13.12 9.27
N VAL A 171 5.56 12.34 8.20
CA VAL A 171 5.94 10.91 8.27
C VAL A 171 7.30 10.72 8.93
N VAL A 172 8.32 11.49 8.52
CA VAL A 172 9.66 11.41 9.11
C VAL A 172 9.60 11.72 10.61
N SER A 173 8.94 12.81 10.99
CA SER A 173 8.79 13.20 12.39
C SER A 173 8.08 12.13 13.20
N PHE A 174 7.03 11.54 12.64
CA PHE A 174 6.28 10.48 13.27
C PHE A 174 7.11 9.22 13.49
N ILE A 175 7.97 8.83 12.54
CA ILE A 175 8.92 7.71 12.73
C ILE A 175 9.82 7.97 13.94
N PHE A 176 10.35 9.19 14.12
CA PHE A 176 11.17 9.52 15.29
C PHE A 176 10.38 9.45 16.60
N ILE A 177 9.14 9.96 16.60
CA ILE A 177 8.22 9.87 17.75
C ILE A 177 7.98 8.39 18.11
N LEU A 178 7.65 7.55 17.13
CA LEU A 178 7.42 6.11 17.32
C LEU A 178 8.64 5.42 17.93
N ILE A 179 9.82 5.62 17.34
CA ILE A 179 11.05 4.99 17.84
C ILE A 179 11.31 5.42 19.29
N TYR A 180 11.16 6.71 19.63
CA TYR A 180 11.37 7.19 20.98
C TYR A 180 10.37 6.57 21.98
N LEU A 181 9.08 6.56 21.64
CA LEU A 181 8.02 6.05 22.52
C LEU A 181 8.13 4.53 22.72
N SER A 182 8.34 3.78 21.64
CA SER A 182 8.50 2.31 21.67
C SER A 182 9.79 1.89 22.39
N SER A 183 10.94 2.54 22.10
CA SER A 183 12.22 2.11 22.67
C SER A 183 12.30 2.37 24.18
N ASN A 184 11.78 3.52 24.64
CA ASN A 184 11.74 3.90 26.06
C ASN A 184 10.56 3.29 26.83
N LYS A 185 9.66 2.54 26.18
CA LYS A 185 8.46 1.96 26.80
C LYS A 185 7.62 2.99 27.57
N VAL A 186 7.43 4.17 26.98
CA VAL A 186 6.65 5.24 27.62
C VAL A 186 5.23 4.75 27.96
N ASN A 187 4.76 5.06 29.16
CA ASN A 187 3.39 4.74 29.59
C ASN A 187 2.39 5.43 28.65
N PHE A 188 1.27 4.76 28.36
CA PHE A 188 0.23 5.26 27.45
C PHE A 188 0.70 5.56 26.00
N ARG A 189 1.82 4.99 25.52
CA ARG A 189 2.30 5.18 24.14
C ARG A 189 1.26 4.94 23.04
N ILE A 190 0.36 3.97 23.26
CA ILE A 190 -0.73 3.66 22.34
C ILE A 190 -1.68 4.86 22.18
N ILE A 191 -1.93 5.60 23.26
CA ILE A 191 -2.74 6.83 23.23
C ILE A 191 -2.04 7.91 22.40
N TYR A 192 -0.72 8.09 22.56
CA TYR A 192 0.04 9.03 21.73
C TYR A 192 0.02 8.64 20.24
N TYR A 193 0.10 7.35 19.92
CA TYR A 193 -0.05 6.87 18.55
C TYR A 193 -1.44 7.22 18.00
N PHE A 194 -2.48 6.95 18.78
CA PHE A 194 -3.87 7.22 18.39
C PHE A 194 -4.13 8.72 18.16
N ILE A 195 -3.65 9.59 19.06
CA ILE A 195 -3.74 11.05 18.89
C ILE A 195 -3.03 11.49 17.61
N SER A 196 -1.81 10.98 17.36
CA SER A 196 -1.05 11.33 16.15
C SER A 196 -1.76 10.87 14.87
N LEU A 197 -2.38 9.69 14.88
CA LEU A 197 -3.19 9.18 13.77
C LEU A 197 -4.44 10.03 13.54
N ILE A 198 -5.11 10.50 14.60
CA ILE A 198 -6.24 11.44 14.49
C ILE A 198 -5.77 12.74 13.84
N VAL A 199 -4.64 13.31 14.26
CA VAL A 199 -4.09 14.53 13.65
C VAL A 199 -3.79 14.29 12.16
N PHE A 200 -3.16 13.16 11.82
CA PHE A 200 -2.95 12.79 10.41
C PHE A 200 -4.27 12.71 9.63
N ALA A 201 -5.31 12.11 10.21
CA ALA A 201 -6.60 11.93 9.58
C ALA A 201 -7.37 13.25 9.37
N LEU A 202 -7.30 14.16 10.34
CA LEU A 202 -7.96 15.47 10.28
C LEU A 202 -7.27 16.41 9.29
N VAL A 203 -5.94 16.38 9.24
CA VAL A 203 -5.13 17.30 8.43
C VAL A 203 -4.92 16.80 7.00
N SER A 204 -4.94 15.47 6.78
CA SER A 204 -4.65 14.85 5.47
C SER A 204 -5.92 14.21 4.90
N TYR A 205 -7.04 14.94 4.96
CA TYR A 205 -8.39 14.45 4.60
C TYR A 205 -8.46 13.88 3.16
N GLU A 206 -7.62 14.39 2.26
CA GLU A 206 -7.60 14.01 0.85
C GLU A 206 -7.16 12.57 0.60
N SER A 207 -6.38 11.96 1.52
CA SER A 207 -5.82 10.62 1.32
C SER A 207 -5.98 9.74 2.56
N LYS A 208 -7.21 9.24 2.80
CA LYS A 208 -7.54 8.22 3.82
C LYS A 208 -6.55 7.03 3.84
N ARG A 209 -5.96 6.74 2.68
CA ARG A 209 -5.05 5.62 2.41
C ARG A 209 -3.68 5.81 3.06
N GLU A 210 -3.21 7.05 3.22
CA GLU A 210 -1.94 7.35 3.88
C GLU A 210 -1.93 6.94 5.35
N ILE A 211 -3.09 6.98 6.02
CA ILE A 211 -3.25 6.56 7.41
C ILE A 211 -2.99 5.06 7.55
N ILE A 212 -3.46 4.25 6.58
CA ILE A 212 -3.24 2.79 6.58
C ILE A 212 -1.74 2.50 6.50
N PHE A 213 -1.01 3.22 5.64
CA PHE A 213 0.44 3.08 5.50
C PHE A 213 1.19 3.49 6.77
N ILE A 214 0.73 4.55 7.44
CA ILE A 214 1.26 4.96 8.73
C ILE A 214 0.99 3.88 9.80
N LEU A 215 -0.18 3.25 9.80
CA LEU A 215 -0.50 2.18 10.73
C LEU A 215 0.43 0.97 10.57
N VAL A 216 0.82 0.63 9.34
CA VAL A 216 1.79 -0.45 9.06
C VAL A 216 3.15 -0.16 9.72
N ILE A 217 3.66 1.08 9.66
CA ILE A 217 4.94 1.42 10.32
C ILE A 217 4.82 1.48 11.84
N VAL A 218 3.67 1.91 12.40
CA VAL A 218 3.38 1.84 13.85
C VAL A 218 3.50 0.40 14.33
N VAL A 219 2.77 -0.51 13.68
CA VAL A 219 2.76 -1.93 14.05
C VAL A 219 4.14 -2.54 13.87
N PHE A 220 4.87 -2.20 12.81
CA PHE A 220 6.23 -2.67 12.60
C PHE A 220 7.20 -2.25 13.70
N ILE A 221 7.34 -0.94 13.96
CA ILE A 221 8.28 -0.41 14.98
C ILE A 221 7.92 -0.94 16.37
N GLU A 222 6.62 -0.95 16.71
CA GLU A 222 6.15 -1.50 17.98
C GLU A 222 6.47 -2.99 18.08
N ASN A 223 6.31 -3.76 17.01
CA ASN A 223 6.64 -5.18 17.00
C ASN A 223 8.14 -5.47 17.09
N VAL A 224 9.00 -4.56 16.60
CA VAL A 224 10.46 -4.70 16.77
C VAL A 224 10.87 -4.52 18.23
N TYR A 225 10.35 -3.50 18.92
CA TYR A 225 10.75 -3.20 20.31
C TYR A 225 9.95 -3.97 21.37
N ASN A 226 8.69 -4.28 21.07
CA ASN A 226 7.74 -4.97 21.95
C ASN A 226 7.06 -6.10 21.16
N PRO A 227 7.77 -7.22 20.90
CA PRO A 227 7.28 -8.30 20.05
C PRO A 227 5.90 -8.82 20.47
N ILE A 228 4.95 -8.65 19.57
CA ILE A 228 3.58 -9.17 19.71
C ILE A 228 3.59 -10.60 19.16
N LYS A 229 3.28 -11.56 20.05
CA LYS A 229 2.99 -12.94 19.66
C LYS A 229 1.56 -12.99 19.13
N PHE A 230 1.41 -13.38 17.87
CA PHE A 230 0.14 -13.48 17.20
C PHE A 230 -0.23 -14.95 17.02
N SER A 231 -1.31 -15.38 17.66
CA SER A 231 -1.90 -16.71 17.43
C SER A 231 -3.28 -16.55 16.84
N ILE A 232 -3.53 -17.16 15.68
CA ILE A 232 -4.89 -17.28 15.14
C ILE A 232 -5.66 -18.23 16.07
N ASN A 233 -6.46 -17.65 16.95
CA ASN A 233 -7.41 -18.34 17.82
C ASN A 233 -8.75 -17.61 17.73
N LEU A 234 -9.83 -18.24 18.21
CA LEU A 234 -11.19 -17.68 18.13
C LEU A 234 -11.25 -16.27 18.72
N LYS A 235 -10.55 -16.01 19.84
CA LYS A 235 -10.47 -14.68 20.46
C LYS A 235 -9.87 -13.63 19.52
N SER A 236 -8.77 -13.97 18.84
CA SER A 236 -8.10 -13.04 17.91
C SER A 236 -8.94 -12.80 16.66
N ILE A 237 -9.67 -13.82 16.20
CA ILE A 237 -10.65 -13.68 15.11
C ILE A 237 -11.77 -12.73 15.55
N LEU A 238 -12.39 -12.95 16.71
CA LEU A 238 -13.47 -12.10 17.22
C LEU A 238 -13.03 -10.66 17.44
N LEU A 239 -11.84 -10.45 18.00
CA LEU A 239 -11.27 -9.11 18.16
C LEU A 239 -10.97 -8.44 16.81
N GLY A 240 -10.45 -9.20 15.85
CA GLY A 240 -10.21 -8.72 14.49
C GLY A 240 -11.51 -8.33 13.79
N THR A 241 -12.55 -9.17 13.88
CA THR A 241 -13.88 -8.88 13.35
C THR A 241 -14.47 -7.64 14.01
N PHE A 242 -14.39 -7.52 15.35
CA PHE A 242 -14.87 -6.33 16.06
C PHE A 242 -14.14 -5.06 15.61
N ALA A 243 -12.81 -5.10 15.52
CA ALA A 243 -12.02 -3.97 15.04
C ALA A 243 -12.37 -3.59 13.59
N PHE A 244 -12.58 -4.59 12.72
CA PHE A 244 -13.02 -4.37 11.35
C PHE A 244 -14.42 -3.77 11.30
N SER A 245 -15.38 -4.24 12.12
CA SER A 245 -16.72 -3.66 12.21
C SER A 245 -16.70 -2.20 12.65
N VAL A 246 -15.86 -1.85 13.63
CA VAL A 246 -15.67 -0.46 14.06
C VAL A 246 -15.07 0.39 12.94
N PHE A 247 -14.06 -0.12 12.25
CA PHE A 247 -13.46 0.57 11.09
C PHE A 247 -14.48 0.77 9.95
N PHE A 248 -15.26 -0.26 9.64
CA PHE A 248 -16.31 -0.23 8.63
C PHE A 248 -17.42 0.76 8.98
N PHE A 249 -17.79 0.85 10.26
CA PHE A 249 -18.71 1.89 10.74
C PHE A 249 -18.20 3.30 10.43
N PHE A 250 -16.92 3.59 10.70
CA PHE A 250 -16.33 4.90 10.36
C PHE A 250 -16.29 5.17 8.85
N ILE A 251 -16.12 4.14 8.02
CA ILE A 251 -16.21 4.29 6.56
C ILE A 251 -17.62 4.69 6.14
N ILE A 252 -18.65 4.05 6.68
CA ILE A 252 -20.05 4.39 6.40
C ILE A 252 -20.32 5.86 6.78
N VAL A 253 -19.99 6.24 8.01
CA VAL A 253 -20.19 7.62 8.51
C VAL A 253 -19.43 8.63 7.63
N SER A 254 -18.19 8.32 7.27
CA SER A 254 -17.40 9.20 6.39
C SER A 254 -17.96 9.28 4.97
N SER A 255 -18.64 8.23 4.48
CA SER A 255 -19.28 8.23 3.16
C SER A 255 -20.49 9.14 3.16
N ILE A 256 -21.35 9.02 4.17
CA ILE A 256 -22.52 9.90 4.34
C ILE A 256 -22.08 11.37 4.43
N ASN A 257 -21.07 11.67 5.27
CA ASN A 257 -20.51 13.03 5.39
C ASN A 257 -19.89 13.58 4.08
N ARG A 258 -19.54 12.71 3.13
CA ARG A 258 -19.04 13.12 1.80
C ARG A 258 -20.17 13.42 0.82
N GLY A 259 -21.43 13.34 1.25
CA GLY A 259 -22.60 13.57 0.41
C GLY A 259 -23.08 12.32 -0.34
N TYR A 260 -22.54 11.13 -0.05
CA TYR A 260 -23.08 9.90 -0.63
C TYR A 260 -24.51 9.68 -0.11
N GLY A 261 -25.46 9.52 -1.03
CA GLY A 261 -26.89 9.41 -0.72
C GLY A 261 -27.61 10.77 -0.58
N SER A 262 -26.93 11.88 -0.88
CA SER A 262 -27.50 13.23 -0.87
C SER A 262 -28.09 13.66 0.48
N TYR A 263 -27.55 13.13 1.59
CA TYR A 263 -27.94 13.52 2.94
C TYR A 263 -27.31 14.86 3.33
N ASP A 264 -28.12 15.77 3.86
CA ASP A 264 -27.64 17.03 4.42
C ASP A 264 -27.10 16.78 5.84
N THR A 265 -25.78 16.76 5.98
CA THR A 265 -25.11 16.45 7.25
C THR A 265 -24.24 17.62 7.70
N ASN A 266 -24.63 18.22 8.83
CA ASN A 266 -23.88 19.33 9.43
C ASN A 266 -22.71 18.85 10.31
N ASN A 267 -22.77 17.60 10.80
CA ASN A 267 -21.72 17.02 11.64
C ASN A 267 -21.74 15.47 11.59
N ILE A 268 -20.71 14.85 12.17
CA ILE A 268 -20.53 13.39 12.24
C ILE A 268 -21.69 12.68 12.96
N ILE A 269 -22.29 13.31 13.98
CA ILE A 269 -23.38 12.72 14.76
C ILE A 269 -24.65 12.64 13.92
N ASP A 270 -24.91 13.65 13.10
CA ASP A 270 -26.04 13.66 12.17
C ASP A 270 -25.89 12.56 11.10
N ALA A 271 -24.68 12.32 10.59
CA ALA A 271 -24.41 11.20 9.68
C ALA A 271 -24.73 9.82 10.28
N VAL A 272 -24.61 9.63 11.60
CA VAL A 272 -24.98 8.37 12.25
C VAL A 272 -26.47 8.07 12.12
N LYS A 273 -27.33 9.11 12.12
CA LYS A 273 -28.79 8.96 12.02
C LYS A 273 -29.22 8.40 10.66
N TYR A 274 -28.47 8.70 9.60
CA TYR A 274 -28.75 8.26 8.24
C TYR A 274 -28.17 6.88 7.90
N ILE A 275 -27.48 6.20 8.84
CA ILE A 275 -26.89 4.88 8.58
C ILE A 275 -27.94 3.84 8.14
N PRO A 276 -29.08 3.67 8.83
CA PRO A 276 -30.08 2.67 8.43
C PRO A 276 -30.60 2.89 7.01
N ASP A 277 -30.89 4.15 6.67
CA ASP A 277 -31.36 4.55 5.34
C ASP A 277 -30.28 4.33 4.28
N TYR A 278 -29.04 4.75 4.57
CA TYR A 278 -27.91 4.61 3.67
C TYR A 278 -27.58 3.16 3.36
N VAL A 279 -27.52 2.29 4.38
CA VAL A 279 -27.21 0.85 4.21
C VAL A 279 -28.30 0.11 3.45
N SER A 280 -29.54 0.59 3.54
CA SER A 280 -30.68 0.02 2.81
C SER A 280 -30.83 0.56 1.39
N SER A 281 -30.05 1.58 1.01
CA SER A 281 -30.12 2.20 -0.32
C SER A 281 -29.39 1.37 -1.38
N ASP A 282 -29.85 1.48 -2.63
CA ASP A 282 -29.19 0.84 -3.78
C ASP A 282 -27.75 1.35 -3.98
N LEU A 283 -27.49 2.60 -3.60
CA LEU A 283 -26.16 3.23 -3.68
C LEU A 283 -25.15 2.60 -2.71
N PHE A 284 -25.59 1.94 -1.64
CA PHE A 284 -24.71 1.46 -0.58
C PHE A 284 -23.56 0.59 -1.12
N LYS A 285 -23.88 -0.37 -1.98
CA LYS A 285 -22.91 -1.32 -2.52
C LYS A 285 -21.92 -0.63 -3.45
N ASP A 286 -22.42 0.27 -4.31
CA ASP A 286 -21.60 1.09 -5.21
C ASP A 286 -20.63 1.97 -4.43
N ALA A 287 -21.13 2.66 -3.40
CA ALA A 287 -20.33 3.54 -2.56
C ALA A 287 -19.32 2.77 -1.71
N VAL A 288 -19.66 1.59 -1.20
CA VAL A 288 -18.70 0.72 -0.49
C VAL A 288 -17.58 0.28 -1.43
N ALA A 289 -17.92 -0.18 -2.64
CA ALA A 289 -16.91 -0.55 -3.64
C ALA A 289 -15.96 0.61 -3.96
N GLU A 290 -16.50 1.82 -4.12
CA GLU A 290 -15.74 3.03 -4.43
C GLU A 290 -14.87 3.51 -3.26
N ASN A 291 -15.35 3.42 -2.01
CA ASN A 291 -14.56 3.84 -0.84
C ASN A 291 -13.34 2.94 -0.59
N PHE A 292 -13.44 1.65 -0.92
CA PHE A 292 -12.30 0.74 -0.88
C PHE A 292 -11.50 0.72 -2.19
N GLU A 293 -12.05 1.29 -3.27
CA GLU A 293 -11.46 1.35 -4.61
C GLU A 293 -11.12 -0.03 -5.20
N VAL A 294 -11.78 -1.07 -4.71
CA VAL A 294 -11.51 -2.47 -5.11
C VAL A 294 -11.85 -2.69 -6.59
N ASN A 295 -12.92 -2.08 -7.08
CA ASN A 295 -13.35 -2.08 -8.47
C ASN A 295 -12.31 -1.40 -9.38
N ALA A 296 -11.80 -0.22 -8.99
CA ALA A 296 -10.81 0.52 -9.75
C ALA A 296 -9.44 -0.17 -9.73
N VAL A 297 -8.99 -0.68 -8.59
CA VAL A 297 -7.69 -1.38 -8.48
C VAL A 297 -7.68 -2.63 -9.35
N TYR A 298 -8.71 -3.48 -9.25
CA TYR A 298 -8.78 -4.69 -10.07
C TYR A 298 -9.05 -4.38 -11.54
N GLY A 299 -10.02 -3.52 -11.84
CA GLY A 299 -10.36 -3.13 -13.21
C GLY A 299 -9.18 -2.53 -13.96
N ASN A 300 -8.41 -1.63 -13.33
CA ASN A 300 -7.23 -1.05 -13.96
C ASN A 300 -6.12 -2.06 -14.19
N ALA A 301 -5.88 -2.96 -13.23
CA ALA A 301 -4.85 -3.98 -13.37
C ALA A 301 -5.18 -4.96 -14.50
N LEU A 302 -6.44 -5.39 -14.58
CA LEU A 302 -6.98 -6.24 -15.64
C LEU A 302 -6.89 -5.55 -17.00
N ASN A 303 -7.40 -4.33 -17.13
CA ASN A 303 -7.40 -3.59 -18.38
C ASN A 303 -5.99 -3.31 -18.90
N ALA A 304 -5.08 -2.88 -18.03
CA ALA A 304 -3.70 -2.65 -18.43
C ALA A 304 -3.07 -3.95 -18.95
N ALA A 305 -3.30 -5.09 -18.29
CA ALA A 305 -2.80 -6.36 -18.80
C ALA A 305 -3.44 -6.75 -20.15
N ASP A 306 -4.76 -6.59 -20.28
CA ASP A 306 -5.51 -6.86 -21.51
C ASP A 306 -5.03 -6.01 -22.69
N LEU A 307 -4.85 -4.70 -22.50
CA LEU A 307 -4.34 -3.79 -23.53
C LEU A 307 -2.97 -4.21 -24.07
N TYR A 308 -2.07 -4.68 -23.20
CA TYR A 308 -0.78 -5.20 -23.64
C TYR A 308 -0.92 -6.53 -24.40
N MET A 309 -1.77 -7.44 -23.90
CA MET A 309 -1.97 -8.76 -24.49
C MET A 309 -2.74 -8.73 -25.82
N SER A 310 -3.57 -7.72 -26.05
CA SER A 310 -4.27 -7.48 -27.31
C SER A 310 -3.44 -6.70 -28.34
N ASP A 311 -2.14 -6.51 -28.11
CA ASP A 311 -1.24 -5.70 -28.95
C ASP A 311 -1.73 -4.24 -29.15
N LYS A 312 -2.54 -3.72 -28.22
CA LYS A 312 -3.03 -2.33 -28.23
C LYS A 312 -2.04 -1.34 -27.60
N GLN A 313 -0.96 -1.86 -27.00
CA GLN A 313 0.08 -1.08 -26.36
C GLN A 313 1.45 -1.73 -26.60
N GLU A 314 2.39 -0.94 -27.13
CA GLU A 314 3.78 -1.39 -27.31
C GLU A 314 4.55 -1.43 -25.98
N THR A 315 5.62 -2.23 -25.98
CA THR A 315 6.50 -2.36 -24.81
C THR A 315 7.27 -1.05 -24.58
N LEU A 316 7.26 -0.55 -23.34
CA LEU A 316 7.87 0.73 -22.96
C LEU A 316 9.36 0.64 -22.61
N TYR A 317 9.94 -0.56 -22.57
CA TYR A 317 11.36 -0.82 -22.31
C TYR A 317 11.92 -0.15 -21.04
N GLY A 318 11.10 0.04 -20.00
CA GLY A 318 11.50 0.64 -18.73
C GLY A 318 11.33 2.16 -18.65
N GLU A 319 10.72 2.81 -19.64
CA GLU A 319 10.52 4.26 -19.70
C GLU A 319 9.91 4.84 -18.42
N THR A 320 8.82 4.25 -17.92
CA THR A 320 8.10 4.79 -16.74
C THR A 320 8.93 4.66 -15.46
N PHE A 321 9.77 3.62 -15.36
CA PHE A 321 10.71 3.45 -14.26
C PHE A 321 11.90 4.41 -14.37
N LEU A 322 12.38 4.64 -15.60
CA LEU A 322 13.50 5.55 -15.87
C LEU A 322 13.16 6.99 -15.50
N LYS A 323 11.88 7.40 -15.60
CA LYS A 323 11.37 8.70 -15.15
C LYS A 323 11.85 9.08 -13.75
N ALA A 324 12.04 8.11 -12.86
CA ALA A 324 12.47 8.36 -11.49
C ALA A 324 13.84 9.09 -11.40
N LEU A 325 14.71 8.91 -12.39
CA LEU A 325 16.00 9.62 -12.48
C LEU A 325 15.85 11.09 -12.91
N PHE A 326 14.75 11.42 -13.59
CA PHE A 326 14.45 12.75 -14.11
C PHE A 326 13.49 13.54 -13.21
N VAL A 327 13.11 12.98 -12.05
CA VAL A 327 12.24 13.65 -11.06
C VAL A 327 12.69 15.09 -10.77
N PRO A 328 13.98 15.36 -10.44
CA PRO A 328 14.40 16.70 -10.05
C PRO A 328 14.43 17.72 -11.20
N ILE A 329 14.23 17.27 -12.44
CA ILE A 329 14.33 18.11 -13.63
C ILE A 329 12.90 18.45 -14.10
N PRO A 330 12.49 19.73 -14.05
CA PRO A 330 11.20 20.16 -14.58
C PRO A 330 11.09 19.86 -16.08
N ARG A 331 9.90 19.51 -16.58
CA ARG A 331 9.70 19.24 -18.02
C ARG A 331 10.03 20.45 -18.88
N GLN A 332 9.81 21.67 -18.37
CA GLN A 332 10.22 22.93 -19.01
C GLN A 332 11.72 23.04 -19.27
N VAL A 333 12.56 22.31 -18.52
CA VAL A 333 14.02 22.28 -18.67
C VAL A 333 14.46 21.09 -19.52
N PHE A 334 13.68 20.00 -19.51
CA PHE A 334 13.97 18.79 -20.27
C PHE A 334 12.67 18.19 -20.84
N ASP A 335 12.36 18.58 -22.07
CA ASP A 335 11.10 18.20 -22.75
C ASP A 335 11.01 16.68 -23.00
N TYR A 336 12.15 16.02 -23.19
CA TYR A 336 12.26 14.56 -23.38
C TYR A 336 12.13 13.75 -22.08
N LYS A 337 11.62 14.36 -20.99
CA LYS A 337 11.38 13.67 -19.73
C LYS A 337 10.37 12.53 -19.95
N PRO A 338 10.72 11.28 -19.61
CA PRO A 338 9.80 10.15 -19.72
C PRO A 338 8.44 10.40 -19.06
N ASP A 339 7.37 9.87 -19.64
CA ASP A 339 6.02 9.95 -19.07
C ASP A 339 5.83 8.93 -17.93
N SER A 340 4.95 9.25 -16.97
CA SER A 340 4.61 8.27 -15.91
C SER A 340 3.54 7.33 -16.42
N MET A 341 3.46 6.14 -15.83
CA MET A 341 2.45 5.16 -16.16
C MET A 341 1.02 5.73 -16.08
N ILE A 342 0.73 6.57 -15.09
CA ILE A 342 -0.58 7.25 -14.96
C ILE A 342 -0.86 8.15 -16.17
N GLN A 343 0.14 8.88 -16.67
CA GLN A 343 0.00 9.79 -17.82
C GLN A 343 -0.22 9.03 -19.12
N LEU A 344 0.39 7.85 -19.27
CA LEU A 344 0.22 6.99 -20.45
C LEU A 344 -1.11 6.24 -20.41
N TYR A 345 -1.50 5.72 -19.25
CA TYR A 345 -2.65 4.84 -19.12
C TYR A 345 -4.00 5.58 -18.99
N SER A 346 -4.06 6.67 -18.21
CA SER A 346 -5.34 7.35 -17.93
C SER A 346 -6.08 7.82 -19.19
N PRO A 347 -5.41 8.39 -20.23
CA PRO A 347 -6.06 8.79 -21.47
C PRO A 347 -6.67 7.64 -22.27
N LEU A 348 -6.17 6.40 -22.10
CA LEU A 348 -6.70 5.22 -22.79
C LEU A 348 -7.98 4.69 -22.13
N VAL A 349 -8.17 4.98 -20.83
CA VAL A 349 -9.34 4.54 -20.05
C VAL A 349 -10.49 5.53 -20.18
N TYR A 350 -10.19 6.82 -20.16
CA TYR A 350 -11.20 7.87 -20.15
C TYR A 350 -10.74 9.10 -20.92
N THR A 351 -11.55 9.51 -21.90
CA THR A 351 -11.29 10.67 -22.78
C THR A 351 -12.28 11.82 -22.53
N GLY A 352 -13.01 11.82 -21.41
CA GLY A 352 -13.98 12.88 -21.10
C GLY A 352 -13.31 14.20 -20.74
N LYS A 353 -14.12 15.26 -20.65
CA LYS A 353 -13.65 16.64 -20.43
C LYS A 353 -12.98 16.86 -19.07
N ASP A 354 -13.21 15.97 -18.11
CA ASP A 354 -12.57 16.00 -16.79
C ASP A 354 -11.22 15.27 -16.82
N PHE A 355 -10.21 15.90 -17.43
CA PHE A 355 -8.83 15.41 -17.54
C PHE A 355 -8.12 15.21 -16.18
N TYR A 356 -8.82 15.45 -15.06
CA TYR A 356 -8.32 15.37 -13.70
C TYR A 356 -8.49 13.98 -13.06
N ILE A 357 -9.19 13.05 -13.70
CA ILE A 357 -9.36 11.69 -13.15
C ILE A 357 -8.13 10.84 -13.51
N THR A 358 -7.29 10.56 -12.52
CA THR A 358 -6.10 9.71 -12.68
C THR A 358 -6.42 8.25 -12.36
N PHE A 359 -6.01 7.33 -13.23
CA PHE A 359 -6.20 5.89 -13.02
C PHE A 359 -4.86 5.21 -12.69
N PRO A 360 -4.59 4.90 -11.41
CA PRO A 360 -3.36 4.22 -11.03
C PRO A 360 -3.39 2.76 -11.50
N VAL A 361 -2.24 2.28 -11.97
CA VAL A 361 -2.05 0.91 -12.44
C VAL A 361 -1.12 0.17 -11.51
N LEU A 362 -1.53 -1.02 -11.04
CA LEU A 362 -0.69 -1.85 -10.17
C LEU A 362 0.71 -2.05 -10.78
N VAL A 363 1.73 -2.08 -9.92
CA VAL A 363 3.12 -2.31 -10.34
C VAL A 363 3.28 -3.59 -11.15
N TYR A 364 2.41 -4.58 -10.96
CA TYR A 364 2.37 -5.78 -11.80
C TYR A 364 2.13 -5.39 -13.26
N SER A 365 0.99 -4.79 -13.59
CA SER A 365 0.67 -4.43 -14.98
C SER A 365 1.63 -3.36 -15.55
N GLU A 366 2.18 -2.45 -14.72
CA GLU A 366 3.26 -1.54 -15.17
C GLU A 366 4.53 -2.30 -15.58
N LEU A 367 4.93 -3.34 -14.85
CA LEU A 367 6.06 -4.20 -15.22
C LEU A 367 5.80 -4.98 -16.51
N LEU A 368 4.55 -5.39 -16.77
CA LEU A 368 4.18 -6.02 -18.02
C LEU A 368 4.36 -5.07 -19.20
N TRP A 369 3.87 -3.83 -19.09
CA TRP A 369 4.05 -2.81 -20.14
C TRP A 369 5.51 -2.49 -20.40
N ASN A 370 6.33 -2.43 -19.36
CA ASN A 370 7.73 -2.05 -19.51
C ASN A 370 8.64 -3.17 -20.00
N PHE A 371 8.37 -4.42 -19.62
CA PHE A 371 9.32 -5.52 -19.84
C PHE A 371 8.72 -6.72 -20.57
N GLY A 372 7.42 -6.70 -20.89
CA GLY A 372 6.74 -7.80 -21.56
C GLY A 372 6.97 -9.12 -20.84
N ILE A 373 7.41 -10.14 -21.58
CA ILE A 373 7.74 -11.46 -21.02
C ILE A 373 8.82 -11.43 -19.93
N PHE A 374 9.68 -10.40 -19.89
CA PHE A 374 10.73 -10.25 -18.89
C PHE A 374 10.26 -9.55 -17.59
N PHE A 375 8.96 -9.28 -17.44
CA PHE A 375 8.38 -8.66 -16.24
C PHE A 375 8.84 -9.32 -14.93
N PHE A 376 9.04 -10.64 -14.92
CA PHE A 376 9.40 -11.39 -13.73
C PHE A 376 10.77 -10.97 -13.18
N ILE A 377 11.71 -10.53 -14.03
CA ILE A 377 13.02 -10.04 -13.59
C ILE A 377 12.84 -8.75 -12.79
N GLY A 378 12.08 -7.79 -13.35
CA GLY A 378 11.78 -6.53 -12.68
C GLY A 378 11.01 -6.75 -11.37
N LEU A 379 10.02 -7.64 -11.37
CA LEU A 379 9.24 -7.97 -10.18
C LEU A 379 10.11 -8.57 -9.08
N ILE A 380 10.94 -9.57 -9.41
CA ILE A 380 11.85 -10.20 -8.45
C ILE A 380 12.82 -9.16 -7.88
N LEU A 381 13.39 -8.29 -8.73
CA LEU A 381 14.34 -7.26 -8.29
C LEU A 381 13.69 -6.29 -7.30
N ILE A 382 12.51 -5.75 -7.63
CA ILE A 382 11.75 -4.82 -6.78
C ILE A 382 11.46 -5.47 -5.43
N VAL A 383 10.85 -6.66 -5.42
CA VAL A 383 10.47 -7.34 -4.18
C VAL A 383 11.72 -7.71 -3.37
N TYR A 384 12.80 -8.16 -4.02
CA TYR A 384 14.06 -8.47 -3.36
C TYR A 384 14.66 -7.25 -2.65
N VAL A 385 14.64 -6.08 -3.30
CA VAL A 385 15.13 -4.83 -2.71
C VAL A 385 14.26 -4.43 -1.51
N LEU A 386 12.94 -4.49 -1.63
CA LEU A 386 12.01 -4.18 -0.55
C LEU A 386 12.20 -5.12 0.66
N GLU A 387 12.30 -6.43 0.43
CA GLU A 387 12.58 -7.42 1.48
C GLU A 387 13.93 -7.15 2.15
N LYS A 388 14.96 -6.84 1.37
CA LYS A 388 16.28 -6.49 1.90
C LYS A 388 16.23 -5.23 2.77
N ILE A 389 15.47 -4.21 2.39
CA ILE A 389 15.26 -3.00 3.20
C ILE A 389 14.55 -3.37 4.50
N PHE A 390 13.46 -4.14 4.43
CA PHE A 390 12.69 -4.59 5.59
C PHE A 390 13.56 -5.33 6.62
N TYR A 391 14.27 -6.39 6.19
CA TYR A 391 15.13 -7.16 7.08
C TYR A 391 16.31 -6.32 7.59
N SER A 392 16.88 -5.45 6.75
CA SER A 392 17.94 -4.54 7.20
C SER A 392 17.44 -3.59 8.28
N ASN A 393 16.23 -3.04 8.18
CA ASN A 393 15.65 -2.17 9.20
C ASN A 393 15.35 -2.94 10.48
N TYR A 394 14.76 -4.14 10.35
CA TYR A 394 14.46 -5.01 11.49
C TYR A 394 15.70 -5.25 12.35
N PHE A 395 16.85 -5.57 11.74
CA PHE A 395 18.10 -5.82 12.48
C PHE A 395 18.83 -4.56 12.94
N ASN A 396 18.67 -3.42 12.26
CA ASN A 396 19.40 -2.19 12.57
C ASN A 396 18.65 -1.25 13.54
N LEU A 397 17.34 -1.43 13.72
CA LEU A 397 16.53 -0.70 14.72
C LEU A 397 17.04 -0.90 16.15
N ASN A 398 17.84 -1.93 16.40
CA ASN A 398 18.49 -2.18 17.69
C ASN A 398 20.02 -2.00 17.65
N LYS A 399 20.54 -1.12 16.79
CA LYS A 399 21.98 -0.85 16.70
C LYS A 399 22.29 0.63 16.79
N LYS A 400 22.13 1.35 15.68
CA LYS A 400 22.58 2.74 15.56
C LYS A 400 21.64 3.52 14.66
N LEU A 401 21.26 4.71 15.13
CA LEU A 401 20.55 5.69 14.33
C LEU A 401 21.44 6.13 13.14
N SER A 402 20.93 5.94 11.93
CA SER A 402 21.61 6.29 10.69
C SER A 402 20.60 6.77 9.64
N LEU A 403 21.07 7.57 8.69
CA LEU A 403 20.26 8.04 7.56
C LEU A 403 19.64 6.86 6.81
N LYS A 404 20.46 5.83 6.53
CA LYS A 404 20.02 4.60 5.85
C LYS A 404 18.86 3.89 6.58
N LEU A 405 18.92 3.82 7.91
CA LEU A 405 17.86 3.20 8.71
C LEU A 405 16.54 3.95 8.54
N ILE A 406 16.54 5.27 8.75
CA ILE A 406 15.31 6.07 8.69
C ILE A 406 14.78 6.16 7.26
N LEU A 407 15.64 6.30 6.25
CA LEU A 407 15.24 6.22 4.84
C LEU A 407 14.60 4.87 4.52
N GLY A 408 15.16 3.78 5.03
CA GLY A 408 14.56 2.46 4.89
C GLY A 408 13.17 2.37 5.51
N LEU A 409 12.94 3.01 6.67
CA LEU A 409 11.63 3.05 7.31
C LEU A 409 10.64 3.91 6.51
N VAL A 410 11.09 5.04 5.96
CA VAL A 410 10.28 5.87 5.05
C VAL A 410 9.84 5.04 3.84
N VAL A 411 10.77 4.39 3.13
CA VAL A 411 10.46 3.50 1.99
C VAL A 411 9.49 2.41 2.41
N TYR A 412 9.68 1.79 3.58
CA TYR A 412 8.78 0.77 4.09
C TYR A 412 7.39 1.31 4.49
N THR A 413 7.24 2.58 4.84
CA THR A 413 5.92 3.19 5.02
C THR A 413 5.21 3.35 3.67
N ILE A 414 5.90 3.85 2.65
CA ILE A 414 5.27 4.30 1.39
C ILE A 414 5.29 3.26 0.25
N PHE A 415 5.96 2.10 0.39
CA PHE A 415 6.08 1.16 -0.74
C PHE A 415 4.73 0.61 -1.24
N LEU A 416 3.71 0.52 -0.38
CA LEU A 416 2.37 0.09 -0.82
C LEU A 416 1.71 1.11 -1.75
N GLN A 417 2.02 2.40 -1.59
CA GLN A 417 1.60 3.43 -2.52
C GLN A 417 2.24 3.22 -3.91
N PHE A 418 3.52 2.86 -3.94
CA PHE A 418 4.21 2.47 -5.18
C PHE A 418 3.58 1.22 -5.81
N VAL A 419 3.37 0.15 -5.04
CA VAL A 419 2.76 -1.11 -5.52
C VAL A 419 1.37 -0.88 -6.11
N ARG A 420 0.60 0.03 -5.51
CA ARG A 420 -0.73 0.42 -5.96
C ARG A 420 -0.74 1.18 -7.30
N GLY A 421 0.39 1.74 -7.72
CA GLY A 421 0.48 2.44 -9.01
C GLY A 421 0.73 3.93 -8.94
N SER A 422 1.26 4.44 -7.82
CA SER A 422 1.73 5.84 -7.79
C SER A 422 3.03 6.06 -8.57
N GLY A 423 3.72 5.01 -9.02
CA GLY A 423 4.94 5.12 -9.81
C GLY A 423 6.22 5.22 -8.97
N LEU A 424 7.34 4.79 -9.56
CA LEU A 424 8.65 4.82 -8.92
C LEU A 424 9.17 6.25 -8.75
N ASP A 425 8.76 7.16 -9.64
CA ASP A 425 9.08 8.58 -9.59
C ASP A 425 8.56 9.23 -8.30
N ILE A 426 7.32 8.96 -7.89
CA ILE A 426 6.78 9.45 -6.62
C ILE A 426 7.55 8.87 -5.43
N LEU A 427 7.87 7.57 -5.45
CA LEU A 427 8.67 6.93 -4.41
C LEU A 427 10.04 7.60 -4.23
N VAL A 428 10.75 7.84 -5.34
CA VAL A 428 12.07 8.49 -5.33
C VAL A 428 11.97 9.95 -4.89
N THR A 429 10.95 10.69 -5.35
CA THR A 429 10.65 12.05 -4.89
C THR A 429 10.53 12.10 -3.37
N TYR A 430 9.76 11.17 -2.81
CA TYR A 430 9.51 11.10 -1.38
C TYR A 430 10.77 10.79 -0.58
N VAL A 431 11.63 9.91 -1.11
CA VAL A 431 12.95 9.61 -0.53
C VAL A 431 13.84 10.85 -0.53
N ILE A 432 13.94 11.57 -1.66
CA ILE A 432 14.81 12.75 -1.79
C ILE A 432 14.40 13.85 -0.80
N ILE A 433 13.10 14.18 -0.75
CA ILE A 433 12.57 15.23 0.14
C ILE A 433 12.73 14.85 1.62
N SER A 434 12.72 13.56 1.96
CA SER A 434 12.90 13.10 3.34
C SER A 434 14.32 13.29 3.88
N ILE A 435 15.34 13.30 3.01
CA ILE A 435 16.77 13.40 3.40
C ILE A 435 17.08 14.61 4.30
N PRO A 436 16.70 15.85 3.95
CA PRO A 436 17.01 17.02 4.80
C PRO A 436 16.39 16.91 6.20
N PHE A 437 15.13 16.48 6.32
CA PHE A 437 14.47 16.31 7.62
C PHE A 437 15.14 15.23 8.46
N ILE A 438 15.47 14.08 7.87
CA ILE A 438 16.17 13.01 8.58
C ILE A 438 17.55 13.48 9.05
N SER A 439 18.27 14.21 8.19
CA SER A 439 19.60 14.72 8.49
C SER A 439 19.57 15.73 9.63
N LEU A 440 18.55 16.58 9.69
CA LEU A 440 18.30 17.50 10.80
C LEU A 440 18.15 16.73 12.13
N PHE A 441 17.24 15.76 12.20
CA PHE A 441 17.00 14.99 13.43
C PHE A 441 18.23 14.20 13.88
N ILE A 442 18.97 13.59 12.94
CA ILE A 442 20.21 12.84 13.25
C ILE A 442 21.28 13.79 13.80
N THR A 443 21.40 14.98 13.22
CA THR A 443 22.37 16.00 13.67
C THR A 443 22.06 16.41 15.11
N VAL A 444 20.81 16.75 15.41
CA VAL A 444 20.39 17.10 16.78
C VAL A 444 20.60 15.95 17.76
N ASN A 445 20.39 14.69 17.34
CA ASN A 445 20.68 13.54 18.20
C ASN A 445 22.18 13.42 18.55
N ARG A 446 23.08 13.86 17.67
CA ARG A 446 24.54 13.81 17.87
C ARG A 446 25.08 14.96 18.70
N LEU A 447 24.41 16.11 18.72
CA LEU A 447 24.83 17.26 19.52
C LEU A 447 24.90 16.88 21.01
N LYS A 448 26.02 17.19 21.67
CA LYS A 448 26.16 17.09 23.13
C LYS A 448 25.46 18.29 23.77
N ILE A 449 24.13 18.24 23.80
CA ILE A 449 23.27 19.18 24.55
C ILE A 449 22.87 18.49 25.85
#